data_AF-N6TZY3-F1
#
_entry.id   AF-N6TZY3-F1
#
_cell.length_a   1.000
_cell.length_b   1.000
_cell.length_c   1.000
_cell.angle_alpha   90.00
_cell.angle_beta   90.00
_cell.angle_gamma   90.00
#
_symmetry.space_group_name_H-M   'P 1'
#
loop_
_entity.id
_entity.type
_entity.pdbx_description
1 polymer ?
#
loop_
_entity_poly.entity_id
_entity_poly.type
_entity_poly.pdbx_seq_one_letter_code
_entity_poly.pdbx_strand_id
1 'polypeptide(L)'
;MKSRKVSKKTAGTNLRRAARRPNRVKNQDHVTEMLKLCLQKICQMQAEMKQEEENPHDPEMEGYAACAMETLRFLSAQGLPNDHPTVKALYEKLFTNSFS
;
A
#
# COMPACT_ATOMS: atom_id res chain seq x y z
N MET A 1 -48.35 -53.75 -56.72
CA MET A 1 -47.67 -52.69 -57.51
C MET A 1 -48.47 -51.40 -57.44
N LYS A 2 -47.88 -50.29 -56.97
CA LYS A 2 -48.27 -48.90 -57.31
C LYS A 2 -47.22 -47.94 -56.74
N SER A 3 -46.49 -47.28 -57.62
CA SER A 3 -45.51 -46.22 -57.34
C SER A 3 -46.03 -44.86 -57.78
N ARG A 4 -45.55 -43.80 -57.08
CA ARG A 4 -45.27 -42.39 -57.47
C ARG A 4 -45.85 -41.42 -56.41
N LYS A 5 -45.01 -40.88 -55.51
CA LYS A 5 -44.21 -39.61 -55.59
C LYS A 5 -45.08 -38.36 -55.86
N VAL A 6 -45.05 -37.39 -54.94
CA VAL A 6 -44.48 -36.03 -55.12
C VAL A 6 -44.46 -35.28 -53.77
N SER A 7 -43.40 -34.50 -53.62
CA SER A 7 -42.89 -33.74 -52.47
C SER A 7 -43.66 -32.42 -52.21
N LYS A 8 -43.69 -31.94 -50.96
CA LYS A 8 -43.69 -30.50 -50.63
C LYS A 8 -43.20 -30.25 -49.18
N LYS A 9 -42.16 -29.39 -49.11
CA LYS A 9 -41.48 -28.80 -47.94
C LYS A 9 -42.45 -28.02 -47.05
N THR A 10 -42.17 -27.90 -45.74
CA THR A 10 -41.74 -26.66 -45.05
C THR A 10 -41.61 -26.81 -43.52
N ALA A 11 -40.65 -26.06 -42.97
CA ALA A 11 -40.56 -25.50 -41.60
C ALA A 11 -40.74 -26.48 -40.42
N GLY A 12 -39.71 -26.83 -39.65
CA GLY A 12 -38.77 -25.93 -38.99
C GLY A 12 -39.33 -25.48 -37.64
N THR A 13 -38.97 -26.17 -36.57
CA THR A 13 -38.88 -25.60 -35.20
C THR A 13 -37.88 -26.42 -34.38
N ASN A 14 -36.61 -26.12 -34.58
CA ASN A 14 -35.57 -26.37 -33.58
C ASN A 14 -35.86 -25.47 -32.36
N LEU A 15 -36.60 -25.97 -31.38
CA LEU A 15 -36.75 -25.29 -30.09
C LEU A 15 -36.29 -26.19 -28.94
N ARG A 16 -35.02 -26.58 -28.97
CA ARG A 16 -34.29 -27.01 -27.77
C ARG A 16 -32.97 -26.28 -27.68
N ARG A 17 -33.03 -24.95 -27.69
CA ARG A 17 -31.94 -24.11 -27.19
C ARG A 17 -32.11 -24.03 -25.66
N ALA A 18 -31.77 -25.11 -24.98
CA ALA A 18 -31.62 -25.09 -23.54
C ALA A 18 -30.55 -24.04 -23.20
N ALA A 19 -30.99 -22.94 -22.58
CA ALA A 19 -30.18 -21.84 -22.12
C ALA A 19 -29.18 -22.33 -21.05
N ARG A 20 -28.06 -22.90 -21.50
CA ARG A 20 -26.89 -23.07 -20.66
C ARG A 20 -26.13 -21.74 -20.65
N ARG A 21 -26.32 -20.94 -19.59
CA ARG A 21 -25.27 -20.22 -18.83
C ARG A 21 -25.83 -18.99 -18.08
N PRO A 22 -26.36 -19.16 -16.85
CA PRO A 22 -26.43 -18.06 -15.88
C PRO A 22 -25.13 -17.93 -15.05
N ASN A 23 -24.28 -18.96 -15.04
CA ASN A 23 -23.24 -19.08 -14.01
C ASN A 23 -21.95 -18.26 -14.28
N ARG A 24 -21.77 -17.75 -15.51
CA ARG A 24 -20.54 -17.01 -15.87
C ARG A 24 -20.55 -15.56 -15.38
N VAL A 25 -21.73 -14.95 -15.25
CA VAL A 25 -21.89 -13.57 -14.81
C VAL A 25 -21.62 -13.45 -13.30
N LYS A 26 -22.26 -14.30 -12.49
CA LYS A 26 -22.04 -14.34 -11.02
C LYS A 26 -20.58 -14.52 -10.61
N ASN A 27 -19.82 -15.33 -11.34
CA ASN A 27 -18.39 -15.53 -11.07
C ASN A 27 -17.54 -14.32 -11.46
N GLN A 28 -17.91 -13.57 -12.52
CA GLN A 28 -17.23 -12.32 -12.86
C GLN A 28 -17.51 -11.24 -11.82
N ASP A 29 -18.73 -11.17 -11.30
CA ASP A 29 -19.11 -10.24 -10.24
C ASP A 29 -18.30 -10.51 -8.97
N HIS A 30 -18.18 -11.79 -8.58
CA HIS A 30 -17.39 -12.19 -7.42
C HIS A 30 -15.89 -11.91 -7.57
N VAL A 31 -15.29 -12.22 -8.73
CA VAL A 31 -13.88 -11.89 -8.99
C VAL A 31 -13.66 -10.38 -8.98
N THR A 32 -14.59 -9.61 -9.53
CA THR A 32 -14.53 -8.13 -9.52
C THR A 32 -14.61 -7.58 -8.09
N GLU A 33 -15.45 -8.17 -7.24
CA GLU A 33 -15.54 -7.82 -5.83
C GLU A 33 -14.24 -8.13 -5.08
N MET A 34 -13.66 -9.31 -5.30
CA MET A 34 -12.38 -9.68 -4.70
C MET A 34 -11.25 -8.76 -5.16
N LEU A 35 -11.22 -8.35 -6.43
CA LEU A 35 -10.24 -7.39 -6.95
C LEU A 35 -10.38 -6.02 -6.28
N LYS A 36 -11.61 -5.55 -6.03
CA LYS A 36 -11.86 -4.31 -5.30
C LYS A 36 -11.35 -4.38 -3.87
N LEU A 37 -11.61 -5.49 -3.18
CA LEU A 37 -11.13 -5.72 -1.81
C LEU A 37 -9.61 -5.77 -1.75
N CYS A 38 -8.96 -6.46 -2.69
CA CYS A 38 -7.51 -6.50 -2.79
C CYS A 38 -6.94 -5.09 -3.01
N LEU A 39 -7.52 -4.32 -3.94
CA LEU A 39 -7.07 -2.95 -4.21
C LEU A 39 -7.23 -2.06 -2.97
N GLN A 40 -8.36 -2.14 -2.28
CA GLN A 40 -8.60 -1.40 -1.05
C GLN A 40 -7.56 -1.74 0.02
N LYS A 41 -7.23 -3.03 0.18
CA LYS A 41 -6.22 -3.46 1.16
C LYS A 41 -4.82 -2.98 0.78
N ILE A 42 -4.46 -3.01 -0.50
CA ILE A 42 -3.19 -2.46 -0.99
C ILE A 42 -3.09 -0.96 -0.70
N CYS A 43 -4.14 -0.18 -0.99
CA CYS A 43 -4.15 1.24 -0.70
C CYS A 43 -4.03 1.53 0.81
N GLN A 44 -4.69 0.71 1.66
CA GLN A 44 -4.54 0.81 3.11
C GLN A 44 -3.09 0.56 3.54
N MET A 45 -2.48 -0.55 3.10
CA MET A 45 -1.10 -0.88 3.46
C MET A 45 -0.12 0.20 2.99
N GLN A 46 -0.33 0.76 1.79
CA GLN A 46 0.49 1.86 1.29
C GLN A 46 0.32 3.14 2.13
N ALA A 47 -0.85 3.39 2.72
CA ALA A 47 -1.06 4.53 3.62
C ALA A 47 -0.40 4.30 4.98
N GLU A 48 -0.48 3.08 5.52
CA GLU A 48 0.18 2.67 6.76
C GLU A 48 1.71 2.77 6.63
N MET A 49 2.28 2.26 5.54
CA MET A 49 3.73 2.37 5.27
C MET A 49 4.18 3.81 5.09
N LYS A 50 3.39 4.67 4.44
CA LYS A 50 3.70 6.11 4.32
C LYS A 50 3.69 6.82 5.66
N GLN A 51 2.78 6.45 6.57
CA GLN A 51 2.76 6.99 7.93
C GLN A 51 3.97 6.53 8.75
N GLU A 52 4.42 5.29 8.58
CA GLU A 52 5.66 4.79 9.20
C GLU A 52 6.91 5.46 8.61
N GLU A 53 6.94 5.74 7.30
CA GLU A 53 8.02 6.53 6.68
C GLU A 53 8.02 8.00 7.15
N GLU A 54 6.85 8.57 7.47
CA GLU A 54 6.75 9.95 7.98
C GLU A 54 7.14 10.05 9.47
N ASN A 55 7.20 8.92 10.17
CA ASN A 55 7.66 8.84 11.55
C ASN A 55 8.55 7.62 11.74
N PRO A 56 9.80 7.65 11.22
CA PRO A 56 10.79 6.62 11.47
C PRO A 56 11.22 6.77 12.93
N HIS A 57 10.43 6.21 13.83
CA HIS A 57 10.71 6.15 15.26
C HIS A 57 11.87 5.17 15.44
N ASP A 58 13.08 5.64 15.18
CA ASP A 58 14.32 4.90 15.37
C ASP A 58 14.77 5.10 16.83
N PRO A 59 14.53 4.13 17.72
CA PRO A 59 14.88 4.25 19.14
C PRO A 59 16.40 4.43 19.34
N GLU A 60 17.22 3.98 18.38
CA GLU A 60 18.66 4.20 18.43
C GLU A 60 18.99 5.68 18.17
N MET A 61 18.37 6.29 17.16
CA MET A 61 18.49 7.72 16.87
C MET A 61 18.01 8.59 18.04
N GLU A 62 16.93 8.19 18.72
CA GLU A 62 16.46 8.87 19.93
C GLU A 62 17.45 8.77 21.08
N GLY A 63 18.07 7.61 21.26
CA GLY A 63 19.14 7.41 22.23
C GLY A 63 20.35 8.32 21.97
N TYR A 64 20.78 8.42 20.71
CA TYR A 64 21.86 9.32 20.33
C TYR A 64 21.49 10.80 20.52
N ALA A 65 20.27 11.20 20.16
CA ALA A 65 19.79 12.56 20.38
C ALA A 65 19.73 12.92 21.88
N ALA A 66 19.24 12.00 22.71
CA ALA A 66 19.22 12.18 24.17
C ALA A 66 20.63 12.34 24.75
N CYS A 67 21.57 11.50 24.32
CA CYS A 67 22.98 11.57 24.74
C CYS A 67 23.64 12.89 24.32
N ALA A 68 23.38 13.35 23.09
CA ALA A 68 23.85 14.62 22.57
C ALA A 68 23.33 15.80 23.41
N MET A 69 22.04 15.83 23.72
CA MET A 69 21.43 16.86 24.56
C MET A 69 22.00 16.87 25.99
N GLU A 70 22.16 15.71 26.61
CA GLU A 70 22.71 15.62 27.97
C GLU A 70 24.18 16.05 28.02
N THR A 71 24.95 15.78 26.97
CA THR A 71 26.33 16.27 26.86
C THR A 71 26.38 17.79 26.86
N LEU A 72 25.51 18.46 26.09
CA LEU A 72 25.43 19.93 26.08
C LEU A 72 25.01 20.49 27.44
N ARG A 73 24.06 19.82 28.10
CA ARG A 73 23.63 20.18 29.47
C ARG A 73 24.77 20.07 30.47
N PHE A 74 25.54 18.99 30.39
CA PHE A 74 26.72 18.79 31.23
C PHE A 74 27.75 19.91 31.03
N LEU A 75 28.06 20.28 29.78
CA LEU A 75 29.01 21.37 29.49
C LEU A 75 28.53 22.71 30.04
N SER A 76 27.22 22.99 29.93
CA SER A 76 26.62 24.18 30.53
C SER A 76 26.77 24.19 32.05
N ALA A 77 26.57 23.05 32.72
CA ALA A 77 26.77 22.92 34.16
C ALA A 77 28.24 23.10 34.60
N GLN A 78 29.20 22.82 33.70
CA GLN A 78 30.63 23.10 33.92
C GLN A 78 31.01 24.57 33.66
N GLY A 79 30.04 25.43 33.34
CA GLY A 79 30.26 26.86 33.10
C GLY A 79 30.65 27.20 31.66
N LEU A 80 30.51 26.27 30.71
CA LEU A 80 30.68 26.55 29.28
C LEU A 80 29.35 27.03 28.70
N PRO A 81 29.19 28.32 28.35
CA PRO A 81 27.97 28.82 27.73
C PRO A 81 27.80 28.26 26.31
N ASN A 82 26.57 28.26 25.79
CA ASN A 82 26.27 27.77 24.43
C ASN A 82 27.04 28.52 23.32
N ASP A 83 27.44 29.78 23.57
CA ASP A 83 28.24 30.58 22.63
C ASP A 83 29.74 30.22 22.66
N HIS A 84 30.17 29.34 23.56
CA HIS A 84 31.55 28.90 23.62
C HIS A 84 31.91 28.17 22.31
N PRO A 85 33.06 28.47 21.67
CA PRO A 85 33.40 27.94 20.35
C PRO A 85 33.38 26.41 20.30
N THR A 86 33.81 25.74 21.38
CA THR A 86 33.75 24.28 21.50
C THR A 86 32.32 23.74 21.56
N VAL A 87 31.42 24.41 22.29
CA VAL A 87 30.01 23.97 22.43
C VAL A 87 29.29 24.19 21.11
N LYS A 88 29.54 25.33 20.45
CA LYS A 88 28.99 25.63 19.13
C LYS A 88 29.45 24.63 18.06
N ALA A 89 30.75 24.34 17.99
CA ALA A 89 31.29 23.35 17.05
C ALA A 89 30.74 21.94 17.33
N LEU A 90 30.50 21.60 18.60
CA LEU A 90 29.88 20.33 18.97
C LEU A 90 28.41 20.29 18.56
N TYR A 91 27.66 21.37 18.79
CA TYR A 91 26.26 21.50 18.38
C TYR A 91 26.09 21.34 16.86
N GLU A 92 26.93 22.02 16.07
CA GLU A 92 26.90 21.91 14.61
C GLU A 92 27.17 20.46 14.14
N LYS A 93 28.12 19.77 14.78
CA LYS A 93 28.42 18.36 14.45
C LYS A 93 27.28 17.41 14.82
N LEU A 94 26.59 17.65 15.92
CA LEU A 94 25.55 16.76 16.45
C LEU A 94 24.18 16.96 15.79
N PHE A 95 23.87 18.19 15.34
CA PHE A 95 22.52 18.54 14.87
C PHE A 95 22.45 19.06 13.44
N THR A 96 23.57 19.46 12.84
CA THR A 96 23.58 20.01 11.47
C THR A 96 24.06 18.99 10.44
N ASN A 97 24.95 18.06 10.82
CA ASN A 97 25.40 16.97 9.94
C ASN A 97 24.52 15.72 9.96
N SER A 98 23.48 15.67 10.81
CA SER A 98 22.63 14.49 11.01
C SER A 98 21.44 14.42 10.03
N PHE A 99 21.30 15.40 9.13
CA PHE A 99 20.15 15.55 8.22
C PHE A 99 20.54 15.64 6.73
N SER A 100 21.72 15.17 6.33
CA SER A 100 22.13 15.14 4.92
C SER A 100 22.28 13.73 4.37
#